data_AF-A0A9J7BLV1-F1
#
_entry.id   AF-A0A9J7BLV1-F1
#
_cell.length_a   1.000
_cell.length_b   1.000
_cell.length_c   1.000
_cell.angle_alpha   90.00
_cell.angle_beta   90.00
_cell.angle_gamma   90.00
#
_symmetry.space_group_name_H-M   'P 1'
#
loop_
_entity.id
_entity.type
_entity.pdbx_description
1 polymer ?
#
loop_
_entity_poly.entity_id
_entity_poly.type
_entity_poly.pdbx_seq_one_letter_code
_entity_poly.pdbx_strand_id
1 'polypeptide(L)'
;MKAAIFSDTRKYLLIAATCVCCFAIGGCIQSTWELSSDSRLPIWITLPSGFTRADVQVVEEAMEPTRHGVELKVVLFSNDEKLQEVRGNSFSLSGRYFIDVVDGVPEIIGLKMQKNEHGRNWPYFFVVDDPALKRKLLDENERKLRQDRGMDYPVIRKKLLDENGGPTSDH
;
A
#
# COMPACT_ATOMS: atom_id res chain seq x y z
N MET A 1 -14.23 -58.09 -30.48
CA MET A 1 -14.15 -56.62 -30.39
C MET A 1 -13.88 -56.24 -28.93
N LYS A 2 -12.70 -55.70 -28.61
CA LYS A 2 -12.43 -55.05 -27.30
C LYS A 2 -12.33 -53.56 -27.57
N ALA A 3 -13.25 -52.80 -26.98
CA ALA A 3 -13.29 -51.35 -27.10
C ALA A 3 -12.07 -50.74 -26.39
N ALA A 4 -11.36 -49.88 -27.10
CA ALA A 4 -10.27 -49.08 -26.55
C ALA A 4 -10.85 -48.03 -25.60
N ILE A 5 -10.60 -48.18 -24.30
CA ILE A 5 -10.74 -47.10 -23.33
C ILE A 5 -9.45 -46.30 -23.39
N PHE A 6 -9.33 -45.43 -24.38
CA PHE A 6 -8.18 -44.54 -24.51
C PHE A 6 -8.66 -43.18 -25.00
N SER A 7 -9.02 -42.29 -24.07
CA SER A 7 -8.99 -40.82 -24.21
C SER A 7 -9.91 -40.20 -23.15
N ASP A 8 -9.39 -39.93 -21.96
CA ASP A 8 -9.97 -38.85 -21.15
C ASP A 8 -8.96 -38.17 -20.22
N THR A 9 -7.85 -38.83 -19.88
CA THR A 9 -6.81 -38.29 -19.00
C THR A 9 -6.14 -37.01 -19.54
N ARG A 10 -6.04 -36.85 -20.87
CA ARG A 10 -5.45 -35.64 -21.50
C ARG A 10 -6.30 -34.38 -21.34
N LYS A 11 -7.64 -34.52 -21.27
CA LYS A 11 -8.54 -33.36 -21.13
C LYS A 11 -8.52 -32.81 -19.71
N TYR A 12 -8.48 -33.68 -18.71
CA TYR A 12 -8.35 -33.28 -17.32
C TYR A 12 -6.97 -32.68 -17.00
N LEU A 13 -5.90 -33.16 -17.65
CA LEU A 13 -4.57 -32.56 -17.55
C LEU A 13 -4.53 -31.10 -18.06
N LEU A 14 -5.22 -30.82 -19.16
CA LEU A 14 -5.33 -29.45 -19.72
C LEU A 14 -6.12 -28.52 -18.80
N ILE A 15 -7.21 -29.01 -18.20
CA ILE A 15 -8.02 -28.24 -17.23
C ILE A 15 -7.23 -27.99 -15.94
N ALA A 16 -6.55 -29.00 -15.42
CA ALA A 16 -5.70 -28.86 -14.23
C ALA A 16 -4.54 -27.88 -14.48
N ALA A 17 -3.86 -27.97 -15.63
CA ALA A 17 -2.79 -27.03 -16.00
C ALA A 17 -3.30 -25.59 -16.14
N THR A 18 -4.48 -25.39 -16.75
CA THR A 18 -5.10 -24.07 -16.89
C THR A 18 -5.47 -23.49 -15.53
N CYS A 19 -6.04 -24.28 -14.62
CA CYS A 19 -6.35 -23.85 -13.26
C CYS A 19 -5.08 -23.43 -12.50
N VAL A 20 -3.99 -24.19 -12.58
CA VAL A 20 -2.73 -23.86 -11.89
C VAL A 20 -2.10 -22.56 -12.43
N CYS A 21 -2.20 -22.28 -13.73
CA CYS A 21 -1.72 -21.03 -14.30
C CYS A 21 -2.49 -19.78 -13.83
N CYS A 22 -3.78 -19.92 -13.48
CA CYS A 22 -4.59 -18.79 -13.00
C CYS A 22 -4.37 -18.45 -11.52
N PHE A 23 -3.79 -19.34 -10.71
CA PHE A 23 -3.59 -19.11 -9.27
C PHE A 23 -2.22 -18.51 -8.91
N ALA A 24 -1.31 -18.35 -9.87
CA ALA A 24 0.05 -17.86 -9.62
C ALA A 24 0.26 -16.37 -9.98
N ILE A 25 -0.81 -15.64 -10.30
CA ILE A 25 -0.72 -14.19 -10.54
C ILE A 25 -0.88 -13.52 -9.18
N GLY A 26 0.23 -13.26 -8.49
CA GLY A 26 0.27 -12.25 -7.44
C GLY A 26 -0.32 -10.94 -8.00
N GLY A 27 -1.05 -10.19 -7.18
CA GLY A 27 -1.86 -9.05 -7.63
C GLY A 27 -1.12 -8.14 -8.61
N CYS A 28 -1.79 -7.73 -9.69
CA CYS A 28 -1.22 -6.81 -10.66
C CYS A 28 -1.04 -5.43 -9.99
N ILE A 29 0.07 -4.73 -10.27
CA ILE A 29 0.23 -3.34 -9.86
C ILE A 29 -0.85 -2.53 -10.59
N GLN A 30 -1.75 -1.93 -9.83
CA GLN A 30 -2.86 -1.15 -10.37
C GLN A 30 -2.48 0.33 -10.52
N SER A 31 -1.66 0.83 -9.60
CA SER A 31 -1.24 2.22 -9.60
C SER A 31 0.10 2.42 -8.90
N THR A 32 0.82 3.43 -9.36
CA THR A 32 2.12 3.81 -8.85
C THR A 32 2.13 5.31 -8.60
N TRP A 33 2.53 5.72 -7.39
CA TRP A 33 2.64 7.11 -7.00
C TRP A 33 4.00 7.40 -6.39
N GLU A 34 4.61 8.49 -6.81
CA GLU A 34 5.86 8.96 -6.23
C GLU A 34 5.59 9.85 -5.00
N LEU A 35 6.50 9.81 -4.04
CA LEU A 35 6.44 10.69 -2.88
C LEU A 35 6.76 12.11 -3.31
N SER A 36 5.86 13.00 -2.94
CA SER A 36 5.99 14.42 -3.21
C SER A 36 7.26 15.04 -2.61
N SER A 37 7.85 15.99 -3.32
CA SER A 37 9.14 16.60 -2.97
C SER A 37 9.12 17.42 -1.67
N ASP A 38 7.98 18.01 -1.33
CA ASP A 38 7.71 18.75 -0.10
C ASP A 38 7.08 17.88 1.00
N SER A 39 6.90 16.58 0.77
CA SER A 39 6.51 15.63 1.81
C SER A 39 7.73 15.13 2.56
N ARG A 40 7.58 14.94 3.88
CA ARG A 40 8.51 14.10 4.64
C ARG A 40 8.43 12.64 4.22
N LEU A 41 9.42 11.85 4.64
CA LEU A 41 9.37 10.39 4.48
C LEU A 41 8.23 9.80 5.34
N PRO A 42 7.56 8.74 4.85
CA PRO A 42 6.70 7.91 5.67
C PRO A 42 7.47 7.35 6.88
N ILE A 43 6.79 7.18 8.01
CA ILE A 43 7.43 6.78 9.28
C ILE A 43 8.09 5.40 9.23
N TRP A 44 7.61 4.53 8.34
CA TRP A 44 8.09 3.17 8.14
C TRP A 44 9.23 3.08 7.09
N ILE A 45 9.67 4.20 6.52
CA ILE A 45 10.91 4.29 5.73
C ILE A 45 12.01 4.92 6.57
N THR A 46 13.16 4.26 6.62
CA THR A 46 14.36 4.81 7.24
C THR A 46 15.40 5.08 6.17
N LEU A 47 15.96 6.27 6.21
CA LEU A 47 17.00 6.67 5.28
C LEU A 47 18.33 5.99 5.66
N PRO A 48 19.00 5.25 4.75
CA PRO A 48 20.30 4.67 5.05
C PRO A 48 21.36 5.76 5.30
N SER A 49 22.40 5.43 6.07
CA SER A 49 23.45 6.40 6.39
C SER A 49 24.13 6.92 5.13
N GLY A 50 24.32 8.23 5.04
CA GLY A 50 24.99 8.88 3.90
C GLY A 50 24.04 9.34 2.80
N PHE A 51 22.74 9.00 2.88
CA PHE A 51 21.72 9.57 2.00
C PHE A 51 21.00 10.75 2.68
N THR A 52 20.53 11.69 1.86
CA THR A 52 19.59 12.73 2.26
C THR A 52 18.24 12.53 1.55
N ARG A 53 17.19 13.23 1.98
CA ARG A 53 15.87 13.16 1.35
C ARG A 53 15.91 13.48 -0.16
N ALA A 54 16.86 14.32 -0.58
CA ALA A 54 17.01 14.72 -1.98
C ALA A 54 17.67 13.64 -2.86
N ASP A 55 18.42 12.71 -2.25
CA ASP A 55 19.15 11.66 -2.95
C ASP A 55 18.28 10.42 -3.24
N VAL A 56 17.05 10.41 -2.69
CA VAL A 56 16.19 9.23 -2.72
C VAL A 56 14.81 9.53 -3.30
N GLN A 57 14.27 8.53 -3.97
CA GLN A 57 12.89 8.49 -4.45
C GLN A 57 12.12 7.44 -3.64
N VAL A 58 10.90 7.76 -3.24
CA VAL A 58 9.99 6.80 -2.61
C VAL A 58 8.82 6.60 -3.56
N VAL A 59 8.54 5.34 -3.87
CA VAL A 59 7.48 4.95 -4.80
C VAL A 59 6.54 4.00 -4.10
N GLU A 60 5.27 4.38 -4.08
CA GLU A 60 4.16 3.58 -3.60
C GLU A 60 3.53 2.84 -4.79
N GLU A 61 3.40 1.52 -4.66
CA GLU A 61 2.73 0.62 -5.58
C GLU A 61 1.51 0.01 -4.88
N ALA A 62 0.32 0.36 -5.36
CA ALA A 62 -0.92 -0.25 -4.92
C ALA A 62 -1.28 -1.40 -5.88
N MET A 63 -1.49 -2.58 -5.31
CA MET A 63 -1.87 -3.79 -6.05
C MET A 63 -3.39 -3.94 -6.14
N GLU A 64 -3.87 -4.87 -6.95
CA GLU A 64 -5.31 -5.15 -7.05
C GLU A 64 -5.95 -5.40 -5.66
N PRO A 65 -7.18 -4.88 -5.42
CA PRO A 65 -7.85 -5.01 -4.14
C PRO A 65 -8.07 -6.48 -3.74
N THR A 66 -7.68 -6.83 -2.52
CA THR A 66 -7.97 -8.13 -1.91
C THR A 66 -9.17 -8.03 -0.97
N ARG A 67 -9.63 -9.16 -0.42
CA ARG A 67 -10.66 -9.17 0.64
C ARG A 67 -10.23 -8.46 1.94
N HIS A 68 -8.95 -8.14 2.09
CA HIS A 68 -8.35 -7.57 3.31
C HIS A 68 -7.88 -6.12 3.14
N GLY A 69 -8.11 -5.51 1.97
CA GLY A 69 -7.59 -4.19 1.62
C GLY A 69 -6.77 -4.23 0.32
N VAL A 70 -6.23 -3.08 -0.05
CA VAL A 70 -5.28 -2.96 -1.18
C VAL A 70 -3.90 -3.34 -0.65
N GLU A 71 -3.28 -4.39 -1.20
CA GLU A 71 -1.88 -4.68 -0.85
C GLU A 71 -1.01 -3.50 -1.30
N LEU A 72 -0.24 -3.00 -0.36
CA LEU A 72 0.63 -1.85 -0.53
C LEU A 72 2.07 -2.32 -0.54
N LYS A 73 2.82 -1.94 -1.56
CA LYS A 73 4.27 -2.09 -1.59
C LYS A 73 4.88 -0.71 -1.72
N VAL A 74 5.87 -0.40 -0.89
CA VAL A 74 6.58 0.87 -1.00
C VAL A 74 8.06 0.65 -1.03
N VAL A 75 8.70 1.31 -1.99
CA VAL A 75 10.08 1.08 -2.35
C VAL A 75 10.85 2.40 -2.28
N LEU A 76 12.00 2.35 -1.61
CA LEU A 76 12.99 3.42 -1.56
C LEU A 76 14.07 3.15 -2.61
N PHE A 77 14.32 4.12 -3.48
CA PHE A 77 15.35 4.07 -4.52
C PHE A 77 16.39 5.17 -4.35
N SER A 78 17.60 4.91 -4.84
CA SER A 78 18.64 5.90 -5.13
C SER A 78 19.26 5.58 -6.48
N ASN A 79 19.21 6.49 -7.45
CA ASN A 79 19.77 6.28 -8.80
C ASN A 79 19.35 4.92 -9.40
N ASP A 80 18.06 4.61 -9.35
CA ASP A 80 17.45 3.34 -9.78
C ASP A 80 17.85 2.08 -8.97
N GLU A 81 18.74 2.21 -7.98
CA GLU A 81 19.06 1.14 -7.05
C GLU A 81 18.03 1.07 -5.93
N LYS A 82 17.42 -0.10 -5.73
CA LYS A 82 16.49 -0.35 -4.63
C LYS A 82 17.25 -0.47 -3.31
N LEU A 83 16.99 0.46 -2.39
CA LEU A 83 17.60 0.51 -1.06
C LEU A 83 16.77 -0.21 -0.01
N GLN A 84 15.44 -0.04 -0.05
CA GLN A 84 14.51 -0.62 0.93
C GLN A 84 13.18 -0.96 0.25
N GLU A 85 12.52 -2.02 0.70
CA GLU A 85 11.15 -2.35 0.35
C GLU A 85 10.39 -2.69 1.63
N VAL A 86 9.18 -2.16 1.77
CA VAL A 86 8.24 -2.55 2.81
C VAL A 86 6.89 -2.92 2.20
N ARG A 87 6.09 -3.65 2.97
CA ARG A 87 4.75 -4.06 2.55
C ARG A 87 3.73 -3.78 3.65
N GLY A 88 2.52 -3.50 3.22
CA GLY A 88 1.43 -3.17 4.11
C GLY A 88 0.08 -3.29 3.43
N ASN A 89 -0.91 -2.65 4.04
CA ASN A 89 -2.25 -2.53 3.48
C ASN A 89 -2.66 -1.06 3.42
N SER A 90 -3.30 -0.68 2.33
CA SER A 90 -3.89 0.65 2.17
C SER A 90 -5.41 0.58 2.24
N PHE A 91 -6.00 1.52 2.97
CA PHE A 91 -7.43 1.62 3.19
C PHE A 91 -7.91 3.01 2.79
N SER A 92 -8.86 3.05 1.85
CA SER A 92 -9.42 4.32 1.38
C SER A 92 -10.23 5.01 2.48
N LEU A 93 -9.93 6.28 2.74
CA LEU A 93 -10.74 7.17 3.56
C LEU A 93 -11.83 7.83 2.70
N SER A 94 -11.57 9.07 2.30
CA SER A 94 -12.42 9.89 1.44
C SER A 94 -11.58 10.58 0.37
N GLY A 95 -12.14 10.69 -0.84
CA GLY A 95 -11.51 11.39 -1.95
C GLY A 95 -10.12 10.84 -2.29
N ARG A 96 -9.08 11.61 -1.94
CA ARG A 96 -7.68 11.33 -2.25
C ARG A 96 -6.84 10.96 -1.03
N TYR A 97 -7.48 10.56 0.07
CA TYR A 97 -6.82 10.21 1.33
C TYR A 97 -6.95 8.72 1.65
N PHE A 98 -5.91 8.16 2.25
CA PHE A 98 -5.79 6.74 2.58
C PHE A 98 -5.15 6.57 3.97
N ILE A 99 -5.43 5.45 4.63
CA ILE A 99 -4.65 4.96 5.76
C ILE A 99 -3.77 3.83 5.23
N ASP A 100 -2.48 4.01 5.33
CA ASP A 100 -1.50 2.97 5.05
C ASP A 100 -1.04 2.34 6.36
N VAL A 101 -1.00 1.02 6.42
CA VAL A 101 -0.56 0.27 7.60
C VAL A 101 0.56 -0.68 7.20
N VAL A 102 1.78 -0.35 7.61
CA VAL A 102 2.99 -1.14 7.39
C VAL A 102 3.48 -1.66 8.73
N ASP A 103 3.65 -2.98 8.85
CA ASP A 103 4.06 -3.64 10.11
C ASP A 103 3.27 -3.19 11.36
N GLY A 104 1.96 -2.92 11.17
CA GLY A 104 1.07 -2.47 12.24
C GLY A 104 1.25 -0.99 12.67
N VAL A 105 2.07 -0.23 11.96
CA VAL A 105 2.25 1.22 12.12
C VAL A 105 1.39 1.95 11.09
N PRO A 106 0.29 2.61 11.51
CA PRO A 106 -0.59 3.32 10.60
C PRO A 106 -0.09 4.73 10.31
N GLU A 107 -0.32 5.21 9.10
CA GLU A 107 -0.06 6.59 8.67
C GLU A 107 -1.11 7.06 7.67
N ILE A 108 -1.54 8.32 7.76
CA ILE A 108 -2.48 8.90 6.79
C ILE A 108 -1.69 9.54 5.66
N ILE A 109 -1.98 9.14 4.43
CA ILE A 109 -1.44 9.74 3.22
C ILE A 109 -2.53 10.44 2.41
N GLY A 110 -2.12 11.34 1.52
CA GLY A 110 -2.99 12.00 0.55
C GLY A 110 -2.35 12.04 -0.83
N LEU A 111 -3.14 12.24 -1.88
CA LEU A 111 -2.66 12.49 -3.24
C LEU A 111 -2.84 13.96 -3.63
N LYS A 112 -1.77 14.59 -4.14
CA LYS A 112 -1.80 15.93 -4.71
C LYS A 112 -1.17 15.95 -6.10
N MET A 113 -1.56 16.93 -6.90
CA MET A 113 -1.00 17.11 -8.25
C MET A 113 0.25 17.98 -8.15
N GLN A 114 1.36 17.50 -8.72
CA GLN A 114 2.57 18.29 -8.91
C GLN A 114 3.07 18.18 -10.34
N LYS A 115 3.94 19.11 -10.73
CA LYS A 115 4.63 19.05 -12.01
C LYS A 115 5.74 18.01 -11.92
N ASN A 116 5.71 17.01 -12.79
CA ASN A 116 6.84 16.10 -12.95
C ASN A 116 7.97 16.77 -13.75
N GLU A 117 9.06 16.04 -13.95
CA GLU A 117 10.24 16.46 -14.72
C GLU A 117 9.92 16.93 -16.16
N HIS A 118 8.81 16.46 -16.74
CA HIS A 118 8.35 16.87 -18.06
C HIS A 118 7.33 18.02 -18.04
N GLY A 119 7.10 18.66 -16.89
CA GLY A 119 6.14 19.75 -16.73
C GLY A 119 4.66 19.31 -16.83
N ARG A 120 4.37 18.01 -16.75
CA ARG A 120 3.00 17.47 -16.74
C ARG A 120 2.49 17.37 -15.31
N ASN A 121 1.19 17.61 -15.11
CA ASN A 121 0.56 17.38 -13.81
C ASN A 121 0.48 15.87 -13.59
N TRP A 122 1.11 15.40 -12.52
CA TRP A 122 1.16 13.99 -12.13
C TRP A 122 0.73 13.85 -10.66
N PRO A 123 0.03 12.77 -10.29
CA PRO A 123 -0.31 12.52 -8.90
C PRO A 123 0.92 12.06 -8.11
N TYR A 124 1.19 12.76 -7.01
CA TYR A 124 2.18 12.39 -6.00
C TYR A 124 1.48 12.14 -4.68
N PHE A 125 1.91 11.13 -3.94
CA PHE A 125 1.45 10.93 -2.57
C PHE A 125 2.26 11.79 -1.60
N PHE A 126 1.66 12.14 -0.48
CA PHE A 126 2.31 12.88 0.60
C PHE A 126 1.76 12.41 1.93
N VAL A 127 2.56 12.57 2.98
CA VAL A 127 2.14 12.26 4.34
C VAL A 127 1.32 13.41 4.90
N VAL A 128 0.14 13.11 5.44
CA VAL A 128 -0.70 14.11 6.10
C VAL A 128 -0.13 14.35 7.49
N ASP A 129 0.38 15.55 7.73
CA ASP A 129 0.93 15.94 9.04
C ASP A 129 -0.01 16.81 9.88
N ASP A 130 -0.95 17.53 9.27
CA ASP A 130 -1.90 18.39 9.96
C ASP A 130 -2.81 17.58 10.90
N PRO A 131 -2.68 17.74 12.24
CA PRO A 131 -3.48 16.98 13.21
C PRO A 131 -4.98 17.27 13.12
N ALA A 132 -5.36 18.50 12.74
CA ALA A 132 -6.76 18.86 12.58
C ALA A 132 -7.37 18.15 11.37
N LEU A 133 -6.62 18.09 10.27
CA LEU A 133 -7.02 17.32 9.08
C LEU A 133 -7.10 15.82 9.37
N LYS A 134 -6.13 15.25 10.10
CA LYS A 134 -6.17 13.84 10.52
C LYS A 134 -7.44 13.53 11.31
N ARG A 135 -7.75 14.33 12.34
CA ARG A 135 -8.96 14.14 13.16
C ARG A 135 -10.23 14.22 12.31
N LYS A 136 -10.33 15.25 11.47
CA LYS A 136 -11.47 15.42 10.57
C LYS A 136 -11.67 14.20 9.66
N LEU A 137 -10.60 13.72 9.01
CA LEU A 137 -10.68 12.56 8.11
C LEU A 137 -11.12 11.29 8.85
N LEU A 138 -10.63 11.08 10.07
CA LEU A 138 -11.00 9.92 10.89
C LEU A 138 -12.45 9.98 11.36
N ASP A 139 -12.90 11.15 11.80
CA ASP A 139 -14.27 11.35 12.30
C ASP A 139 -15.30 11.23 11.15
N GLU A 140 -15.03 11.82 9.99
CA GLU A 140 -15.91 11.73 8.81
C GLU A 140 -16.03 10.32 8.24
N ASN A 141 -15.01 9.47 8.44
CA ASN A 141 -14.95 8.11 7.88
C ASN A 141 -15.15 7.01 8.94
N GLU A 142 -15.44 7.34 10.20
CA GLU A 142 -15.50 6.37 11.30
C GLU A 142 -16.41 5.18 11.00
N ARG A 143 -17.62 5.43 10.50
CA ARG A 143 -18.57 4.35 10.19
C ARG A 143 -18.04 3.39 9.14
N LYS A 144 -17.37 3.92 8.10
CA LYS A 144 -16.78 3.12 7.01
C LYS A 144 -15.64 2.27 7.55
N LEU A 145 -14.74 2.88 8.32
CA LEU A 145 -13.56 2.22 8.86
C LEU A 145 -13.90 1.13 9.88
N ARG A 146 -14.94 1.32 10.70
CA ARG A 146 -15.45 0.27 11.60
C ARG A 146 -16.07 -0.94 10.88
N GLN A 147 -16.52 -0.76 9.64
CA GLN A 147 -17.11 -1.84 8.84
C GLN A 147 -16.08 -2.60 8.01
N ASP A 148 -14.85 -2.07 7.89
CA ASP A 148 -13.78 -2.72 7.17
C ASP A 148 -13.23 -3.89 7.98
N ARG A 149 -13.33 -5.10 7.41
CA ARG A 149 -12.94 -6.34 8.10
C ARG A 149 -11.43 -6.54 8.15
N GLY A 150 -10.65 -5.75 7.41
CA GLY A 150 -9.19 -5.80 7.40
C GLY A 150 -8.53 -4.92 8.47
N MET A 151 -9.31 -4.10 9.19
CA MET A 151 -8.78 -3.05 10.06
C MET A 151 -9.32 -3.13 11.49
N ASP A 152 -8.44 -3.24 12.49
CA ASP A 152 -8.79 -2.94 13.88
C ASP A 152 -8.80 -1.41 14.07
N TYR A 153 -9.88 -0.79 13.62
CA TYR A 153 -9.99 0.67 13.58
C TYR A 153 -9.82 1.33 14.95
N PRO A 154 -10.40 0.85 16.07
CA PRO A 154 -10.16 1.44 17.39
C PRO A 154 -8.66 1.52 17.76
N VAL A 155 -7.90 0.45 17.52
CA VAL A 155 -6.45 0.42 17.79
C VAL A 155 -5.69 1.35 16.84
N ILE A 156 -6.02 1.34 15.55
CA ILE A 156 -5.38 2.18 14.54
C ILE A 156 -5.67 3.66 14.78
N ARG A 157 -6.92 4.02 15.09
CA ARG A 157 -7.31 5.40 15.39
C ARG A 157 -6.53 5.95 16.58
N LYS A 158 -6.33 5.13 17.62
CA LYS A 158 -5.51 5.51 18.77
C LYS A 158 -4.07 5.81 18.33
N LYS A 159 -3.42 4.89 17.61
CA LYS A 159 -2.04 5.09 17.09
C LYS A 159 -1.91 6.33 16.17
N LEU A 160 -2.92 6.62 15.35
CA LEU A 160 -2.91 7.77 14.45
C LEU A 160 -3.09 9.13 15.16
N LEU A 161 -3.71 9.14 16.33
CA LEU A 161 -3.97 10.35 17.13
C LEU A 161 -2.97 10.55 18.26
N ASP A 162 -2.28 9.50 18.68
CA ASP A 162 -1.20 9.56 19.65
C ASP A 162 0.04 10.14 18.95
N GLU A 163 0.29 11.45 19.10
CA GLU A 163 1.44 12.17 18.52
C GLU A 163 2.82 11.65 18.97
N ASN A 164 2.85 10.67 19.89
CA ASN A 164 4.04 10.09 20.52
C ASN A 164 4.30 8.64 20.06
N GLY A 165 4.12 8.30 18.78
CA GLY A 165 4.24 6.94 18.21
C GLY A 165 5.63 6.27 18.31
N GLY A 166 6.32 6.35 19.44
CA GLY A 166 7.32 5.37 19.86
C GLY A 166 6.66 4.05 20.23
N PRO A 167 7.41 2.93 20.20
CA PRO A 167 6.87 1.61 20.46
C PRO A 167 6.20 1.60 21.84
N THR A 168 4.96 1.11 21.90
CA THR A 168 4.31 0.77 23.17
C THR A 168 5.18 -0.29 23.84
N SER A 169 5.93 0.10 24.88
CA SER A 169 6.52 -0.85 25.80
C SER A 169 5.38 -1.53 26.53
N ASP A 170 5.17 -2.81 26.23
CA ASP A 170 4.29 -3.66 27.00
C ASP A 170 4.83 -3.73 28.45
N HIS A 171 4.02 -3.27 29.39
CA HIS A 171 4.16 -3.51 30.83
C HIS A 171 2.90 -4.23 31.32
#